data_AF-A0A5B6ZYF0-F1
#
_entry.id   AF-A0A5B6ZYF0-F1
#
_cell.length_a   1.000
_cell.length_b   1.000
_cell.length_c   1.000
_cell.angle_alpha   90.00
_cell.angle_beta   90.00
_cell.angle_gamma   90.00
#
_symmetry.space_group_name_H-M   'P 1'
#
loop_
_entity.id
_entity.type
_entity.pdbx_description
1 polymer ?
#
loop_
_entity_poly.entity_id
_entity_poly.type
_entity_poly.pdbx_seq_one_letter_code
_entity_poly.pdbx_strand_id
1 'polypeptide(L)'
;NLPSNVEAIAYSFCLTLLSSRLRNPNDNLVVCFFQLPLSLRNLSLDPNYGILPPAYQRSLLILSTAMLMCAAKIYQIPELNDLLQSLVEYDVDSYVGISDDFQVYVKPRADLREYGSAADNQVATSLLYELRDKIYESNKIILDILVQSLSGITELEADDIVKQLSEAFTPDDAFMFGPQSILDLNHIQTIEHSKEPLSFDG
;
A
#
# COMPACT_ATOMS: atom_id res chain seq x y z
N ASN A 1 8.14 -4.37 12.06
CA ASN A 1 8.07 -5.28 10.89
C ASN A 1 7.71 -6.69 11.32
N LEU A 2 6.59 -6.86 12.04
CA LEU A 2 6.06 -8.18 12.43
C LEU A 2 4.95 -8.60 11.44
N PRO A 3 4.63 -9.90 11.33
CA PRO A 3 3.51 -10.38 10.52
C PRO A 3 2.17 -9.65 10.82
N SER A 4 1.90 -9.34 12.09
CA SER A 4 0.69 -8.57 12.49
C SER A 4 0.67 -7.15 11.91
N ASN A 5 1.82 -6.53 11.69
CA ASN A 5 1.90 -5.21 11.07
C ASN A 5 1.53 -5.30 9.59
N VAL A 6 1.93 -6.39 8.92
CA VAL A 6 1.61 -6.64 7.51
C VAL A 6 0.10 -6.79 7.33
N GLU A 7 -0.55 -7.58 8.17
CA GLU A 7 -2.01 -7.69 8.23
C GLU A 7 -2.69 -6.34 8.46
N ALA A 8 -2.24 -5.58 9.46
CA ALA A 8 -2.80 -4.27 9.77
C ALA A 8 -2.63 -3.24 8.63
N ILE A 9 -1.48 -3.23 7.94
CA ILE A 9 -1.23 -2.33 6.80
C ILE A 9 -2.15 -2.70 5.64
N ALA A 10 -2.27 -3.98 5.30
CA ALA A 10 -3.15 -4.44 4.22
C ALA A 10 -4.61 -4.03 4.47
N TYR A 11 -5.09 -4.27 5.70
CA TYR A 11 -6.44 -3.90 6.10
C TYR A 11 -6.66 -2.38 6.01
N SER A 12 -5.70 -1.59 6.52
CA SER A 12 -5.76 -0.13 6.49
C SER A 12 -5.75 0.42 5.07
N PHE A 13 -4.93 -0.15 4.19
CA PHE A 13 -4.90 0.19 2.77
C PHE A 13 -6.26 -0.07 2.11
N CYS A 14 -6.81 -1.27 2.26
CA CYS A 14 -8.10 -1.63 1.66
C CYS A 14 -9.24 -0.71 2.12
N LEU A 15 -9.32 -0.42 3.43
CA LEU A 15 -10.30 0.52 3.96
C LEU A 15 -10.11 1.93 3.42
N THR A 16 -8.86 2.39 3.36
CA THR A 16 -8.53 3.72 2.82
C THR A 16 -8.92 3.83 1.36
N LEU A 17 -8.60 2.81 0.57
CA LEU A 17 -8.90 2.76 -0.85
C LEU A 17 -10.41 2.71 -1.11
N LEU A 18 -11.13 1.86 -0.39
CA LEU A 18 -12.59 1.79 -0.48
C LEU A 18 -13.24 3.13 -0.12
N SER A 19 -12.79 3.74 0.98
CA SER A 19 -13.29 5.05 1.43
C SER A 19 -12.97 6.16 0.43
N SER A 20 -11.78 6.12 -0.17
CA SER A 20 -11.37 7.07 -1.20
C SER A 20 -12.24 6.93 -2.44
N ARG A 21 -12.46 5.70 -2.92
CA ARG A 21 -13.30 5.41 -4.11
C ARG A 21 -14.72 5.95 -3.95
N LEU A 22 -15.32 5.81 -2.76
CA LEU A 22 -16.66 6.35 -2.46
C LEU A 22 -16.73 7.89 -2.53
N ARG A 23 -15.58 8.58 -2.47
CA ARG A 23 -15.48 10.05 -2.52
C ARG A 23 -15.07 10.59 -3.89
N ASN A 24 -15.01 9.75 -4.94
CA ASN A 24 -14.59 10.11 -6.29
C ASN A 24 -13.23 10.84 -6.27
N PRO A 25 -12.13 10.10 -6.03
CA PRO A 25 -10.80 10.70 -5.95
C PRO A 25 -10.39 11.28 -7.30
N ASN A 26 -9.41 12.20 -7.29
CA ASN A 26 -8.78 12.62 -8.54
C ASN A 26 -7.97 11.47 -9.16
N ASP A 27 -7.72 11.58 -10.46
CA ASP A 27 -7.07 10.55 -11.25
C ASP A 27 -5.66 10.20 -10.79
N ASN A 28 -4.86 11.21 -10.42
CA ASN A 28 -3.51 10.98 -9.89
C ASN A 28 -3.53 10.14 -8.61
N LEU A 29 -4.51 10.38 -7.74
CA LEU A 29 -4.70 9.62 -6.52
C LEU A 29 -5.14 8.18 -6.82
N VAL A 30 -5.98 7.96 -7.85
CA VAL A 30 -6.33 6.61 -8.33
C VAL A 30 -5.04 5.85 -8.71
N VAL A 31 -4.22 6.43 -9.57
CA VAL A 31 -2.96 5.81 -10.02
C VAL A 31 -2.01 5.58 -8.84
N CYS A 32 -1.97 6.50 -7.89
CA CYS A 32 -1.14 6.42 -6.68
C CYS A 32 -1.46 5.19 -5.81
N PHE A 33 -2.74 4.79 -5.72
CA PHE A 33 -3.14 3.57 -5.02
C PHE A 33 -2.60 2.28 -5.65
N PHE A 34 -2.25 2.29 -6.94
CA PHE A 34 -1.59 1.18 -7.62
C PHE A 34 -0.06 1.34 -7.59
N GLN A 35 0.45 2.56 -7.66
CA GLN A 35 1.87 2.87 -7.57
C GLN A 35 2.48 2.42 -6.24
N LEU A 36 1.79 2.65 -5.12
CA LEU A 36 2.25 2.24 -3.79
C LEU A 36 2.57 0.74 -3.71
N PRO A 37 1.62 -0.18 -3.98
CA PRO A 37 1.92 -1.60 -3.89
C PRO A 37 2.91 -2.08 -4.95
N LEU A 38 2.96 -1.49 -6.16
CA LEU A 38 4.03 -1.78 -7.13
C LEU A 38 5.42 -1.41 -6.58
N SER A 39 5.53 -0.25 -5.93
CA SER A 39 6.77 0.19 -5.29
C SER A 39 7.20 -0.75 -4.17
N LEU A 40 6.27 -1.19 -3.33
CA LEU A 40 6.54 -2.19 -2.28
C LEU A 40 6.94 -3.55 -2.87
N ARG A 41 6.33 -3.94 -3.99
CA ARG A 41 6.66 -5.18 -4.70
C ARG A 41 8.10 -5.13 -5.23
N ASN A 42 8.48 -4.03 -5.88
CA ASN A 42 9.87 -3.83 -6.33
C ASN A 42 10.85 -3.80 -5.16
N LEU A 43 10.48 -3.15 -4.06
CA LEU A 43 11.27 -3.09 -2.83
C LEU A 43 11.52 -4.47 -2.21
N SER A 44 10.53 -5.38 -2.30
CA SER A 44 10.67 -6.75 -1.82
C SER A 44 11.70 -7.59 -2.59
N LEU A 45 12.04 -7.19 -3.83
CA LEU A 45 12.94 -7.91 -4.72
C LEU A 45 14.34 -7.33 -4.79
N ASP A 46 14.58 -6.17 -4.17
CA ASP A 46 15.86 -5.49 -4.26
C ASP A 46 16.88 -6.13 -3.31
N PRO A 47 17.88 -6.87 -3.84
CA PRO A 47 18.90 -7.51 -3.02
C PRO A 47 19.87 -6.49 -2.40
N ASN A 48 19.90 -5.27 -2.93
CA ASN A 48 20.77 -4.19 -2.46
C ASN A 48 20.09 -3.29 -1.43
N TYR A 49 18.80 -3.50 -1.15
CA TYR A 49 18.06 -2.76 -0.14
C TYR A 49 18.36 -3.33 1.25
N GLY A 50 19.63 -3.21 1.67
CA GLY A 50 20.19 -3.81 2.89
C GLY A 50 19.63 -3.31 4.23
N ILE A 51 18.51 -2.58 4.19
CA ILE A 51 17.78 -2.10 5.37
C ILE A 51 16.74 -3.14 5.83
N LEU A 52 16.17 -3.93 4.92
CA LEU A 52 15.08 -4.85 5.25
C LEU A 52 15.58 -6.30 5.37
N PRO A 53 15.28 -7.00 6.48
CA PRO A 53 15.56 -8.43 6.60
C PRO A 53 14.81 -9.24 5.52
N PRO A 54 15.42 -10.29 4.93
CA PRO A 54 14.78 -11.13 3.92
C PRO A 54 13.42 -11.68 4.32
N ALA A 55 13.24 -12.08 5.59
CA ALA A 55 11.95 -12.53 6.11
C ALA A 55 10.84 -11.47 5.93
N TYR A 56 11.18 -10.19 6.16
CA TYR A 56 10.23 -9.10 5.95
C TYR A 56 10.04 -8.75 4.49
N GLN A 57 11.07 -8.87 3.65
CA GLN A 57 10.92 -8.73 2.19
C GLN A 57 9.92 -9.75 1.64
N ARG A 58 9.98 -11.01 2.09
CA ARG A 58 9.00 -12.04 1.73
C ARG A 58 7.59 -11.66 2.17
N SER A 59 7.40 -11.19 3.39
CA SER A 59 6.07 -10.71 3.83
C SER A 59 5.62 -9.45 3.10
N LEU A 60 6.55 -8.59 2.66
CA LEU A 60 6.27 -7.39 1.87
C LEU A 60 5.79 -7.73 0.45
N LEU A 61 6.30 -8.83 -0.13
CA LEU A 61 5.80 -9.37 -1.40
C LEU A 61 4.34 -9.83 -1.25
N ILE A 62 3.98 -10.49 -0.14
CA ILE A 62 2.59 -10.87 0.16
C ILE A 62 1.72 -9.61 0.36
N LEU A 63 2.21 -8.63 1.13
CA LEU A 63 1.51 -7.37 1.36
C LEU A 63 1.17 -6.65 0.05
N SER A 64 2.18 -6.42 -0.79
CA SER A 64 2.01 -5.72 -2.07
C SER A 64 1.06 -6.46 -3.00
N THR A 65 1.12 -7.79 -3.03
CA THR A 65 0.23 -8.62 -3.83
C THR A 65 -1.22 -8.49 -3.34
N ALA A 66 -1.47 -8.60 -2.03
CA ALA A 66 -2.80 -8.44 -1.48
C ALA A 66 -3.38 -7.04 -1.71
N MET A 67 -2.55 -6.00 -1.60
CA MET A 67 -2.94 -4.62 -1.91
C MET A 67 -3.35 -4.46 -3.38
N LEU A 68 -2.59 -5.04 -4.32
CA LEU A 68 -2.98 -5.04 -5.74
C LEU A 68 -4.28 -5.79 -5.99
N MET A 69 -4.48 -6.96 -5.36
CA MET A 69 -5.73 -7.73 -5.50
C MET A 69 -6.94 -6.95 -4.95
N CYS A 70 -6.76 -6.31 -3.80
CA CYS A 70 -7.77 -5.45 -3.20
C CYS A 70 -8.12 -4.26 -4.09
N ALA A 71 -7.10 -3.59 -4.66
CA ALA A 71 -7.30 -2.49 -5.58
C ALA A 71 -7.98 -2.92 -6.87
N ALA A 72 -7.54 -4.02 -7.48
CA ALA A 72 -8.16 -4.63 -8.63
C ALA A 72 -9.63 -4.98 -8.38
N LYS A 73 -9.97 -5.52 -7.20
CA LYS A 73 -11.37 -5.79 -6.82
C LYS A 73 -12.20 -4.51 -6.71
N ILE A 74 -11.68 -3.47 -6.05
CA ILE A 74 -12.40 -2.20 -5.85
C ILE A 74 -12.63 -1.46 -7.17
N TYR A 75 -11.64 -1.50 -8.07
CA TYR A 75 -11.72 -0.87 -9.39
C TYR A 75 -12.23 -1.78 -10.50
N GLN A 76 -12.62 -3.02 -10.18
CA GLN A 76 -13.18 -3.99 -11.12
C GLN A 76 -12.24 -4.31 -12.30
N ILE A 77 -10.99 -4.66 -11.98
CA ILE A 77 -9.94 -5.09 -12.92
C ILE A 77 -9.72 -6.61 -12.76
N PRO A 78 -10.60 -7.46 -13.32
CA PRO A 78 -10.56 -8.91 -13.10
C PRO A 78 -9.29 -9.56 -13.66
N GLU A 79 -8.76 -9.08 -14.79
CA GLU A 79 -7.55 -9.62 -15.42
C GLU A 79 -6.34 -9.52 -14.50
N LEU A 80 -6.25 -8.45 -13.71
CA LEU A 80 -5.20 -8.28 -12.71
C LEU A 80 -5.36 -9.28 -11.57
N ASN A 81 -6.58 -9.50 -11.09
CA ASN A 81 -6.84 -10.49 -10.03
C ASN A 81 -6.53 -11.91 -10.48
N ASP A 82 -6.95 -12.30 -11.67
CA ASP A 82 -6.68 -13.63 -12.23
C ASP A 82 -5.17 -13.89 -12.35
N LEU A 83 -4.43 -12.89 -12.86
CA LEU A 83 -2.98 -12.94 -12.94
C LEU A 83 -2.35 -13.09 -11.54
N LEU A 84 -2.71 -12.23 -10.58
CA LEU A 84 -2.14 -12.26 -9.23
C LEU A 84 -2.45 -13.58 -8.51
N GLN A 85 -3.66 -14.11 -8.66
CA GLN A 85 -4.04 -15.39 -8.09
C GLN A 85 -3.25 -16.56 -8.68
N SER A 86 -2.89 -16.49 -9.98
CA SER A 86 -2.00 -17.48 -10.60
C SER A 86 -0.53 -17.38 -10.15
N LEU A 87 -0.12 -16.20 -9.64
CA LEU A 87 1.25 -15.93 -9.21
C LEU A 87 1.49 -16.23 -7.73
N VAL A 88 0.46 -16.04 -6.90
CA VAL A 88 0.51 -16.39 -5.47
C VAL A 88 0.38 -17.90 -5.35
N GLU A 89 1.51 -18.57 -5.22
CA GLU A 89 1.49 -19.86 -4.54
C GLU A 89 1.04 -19.56 -3.09
N TYR A 90 -0.09 -20.11 -2.67
CA TYR A 90 -0.77 -19.79 -1.40
C TYR A 90 0.08 -19.97 -0.12
N ASP A 91 1.33 -20.44 -0.26
CA ASP A 91 2.23 -20.76 0.83
C ASP A 91 3.63 -20.11 0.72
N VAL A 92 3.78 -19.01 -0.03
CA VAL A 92 5.06 -18.30 -0.17
C VAL A 92 5.58 -17.78 1.19
N ASP A 93 4.74 -17.31 2.10
CA ASP A 93 5.17 -16.85 3.42
C ASP A 93 4.64 -17.76 4.55
N SER A 94 5.53 -18.27 5.40
CA SER A 94 5.18 -19.19 6.50
C SER A 94 4.37 -18.55 7.63
N TYR A 95 4.27 -17.23 7.66
CA TYR A 95 3.66 -16.45 8.75
C TYR A 95 2.46 -15.63 8.30
N VAL A 96 2.41 -15.21 7.03
CA VAL A 96 1.34 -14.39 6.47
C VAL A 96 0.68 -15.12 5.31
N GLY A 97 -0.65 -15.10 5.25
CA GLY A 97 -1.43 -15.63 4.13
C GLY A 97 -2.39 -14.60 3.55
N ILE A 98 -2.94 -14.91 2.38
CA ILE A 98 -4.06 -14.17 1.76
C ILE A 98 -5.25 -15.13 1.71
N SER A 99 -6.41 -14.71 2.21
CA SER A 99 -7.65 -15.50 2.14
C SER A 99 -8.32 -15.38 0.77
N ASP A 100 -9.34 -16.19 0.52
CA ASP A 100 -10.13 -16.12 -0.73
C ASP A 100 -10.81 -14.76 -0.93
N ASP A 101 -11.05 -14.02 0.17
CA ASP A 101 -11.60 -12.66 0.15
C ASP A 101 -10.51 -11.57 -0.01
N PHE A 102 -9.28 -11.96 -0.32
CA PHE A 102 -8.09 -11.10 -0.44
C PHE A 102 -7.67 -10.42 0.87
N GLN A 103 -8.09 -10.96 2.01
CA GLN A 103 -7.68 -10.45 3.32
C GLN A 103 -6.35 -11.07 3.71
N VAL A 104 -5.41 -10.22 4.12
CA VAL A 104 -4.15 -10.66 4.71
C VAL A 104 -4.42 -11.11 6.14
N TYR A 105 -3.85 -12.25 6.55
CA TYR A 105 -3.96 -12.74 7.91
C TYR A 105 -2.64 -13.35 8.39
N VAL A 106 -2.37 -13.28 9.69
CA VAL A 106 -1.30 -14.06 10.32
C VAL A 106 -1.73 -15.52 10.45
N LYS A 107 -0.91 -16.45 9.94
CA LYS A 107 -1.18 -17.89 9.98
C LYS A 107 -1.29 -18.38 11.44
N PRO A 108 -2.41 -18.98 11.88
CA PRO A 108 -2.64 -19.30 13.30
C PRO A 108 -1.64 -20.28 13.92
N ARG A 109 -0.95 -21.09 13.10
CA ARG A 109 0.03 -22.10 13.54
C ARG A 109 1.47 -21.66 13.35
N ALA A 110 1.71 -20.42 12.92
CA ALA A 110 3.06 -19.92 12.70
C ALA A 110 3.75 -19.66 14.05
N ASP A 111 4.99 -20.14 14.20
CA ASP A 111 5.81 -19.80 15.36
C ASP A 111 6.43 -18.42 15.18
N LEU A 112 5.70 -17.38 15.59
CA LEU A 112 6.13 -15.98 15.46
C LEU A 112 7.47 -15.67 16.15
N ARG A 113 7.98 -16.55 17.03
CA ARG A 113 9.29 -16.37 17.67
C ARG A 113 10.43 -16.63 16.69
N GLU A 114 10.20 -17.46 15.68
CA GLU A 114 11.18 -17.81 14.65
C GLU A 114 11.17 -16.82 13.48
N TYR A 115 10.17 -15.94 13.42
CA TYR A 115 10.08 -14.92 12.37
C TYR A 115 11.28 -13.98 12.40
N GLY A 116 12.00 -13.90 11.28
CA GLY A 116 13.21 -13.09 11.17
C GLY A 116 14.43 -13.67 11.90
N SER A 117 14.38 -14.93 12.34
CA SER A 117 15.57 -15.66 12.79
C SER A 117 16.59 -15.82 11.66
N ALA A 118 17.81 -16.25 11.99
CA ALA A 118 18.83 -16.53 10.98
C ALA A 118 18.37 -17.61 9.98
N ALA A 119 17.70 -18.66 10.48
CA ALA A 119 17.17 -19.73 9.65
C ALA A 119 16.03 -19.24 8.76
N ASP A 120 15.10 -18.46 9.31
CA ASP A 120 13.99 -17.90 8.54
C ASP A 120 14.48 -16.93 7.44
N ASN A 121 15.43 -16.05 7.75
CA ASN A 121 16.02 -15.16 6.75
C ASN A 121 16.76 -15.93 5.65
N GLN A 122 17.41 -17.06 5.98
CA GLN A 122 18.04 -17.91 4.96
C GLN A 122 17.00 -18.51 4.01
N VAL A 123 15.92 -19.07 4.56
CA VAL A 123 14.81 -19.62 3.75
C VAL A 123 14.17 -18.54 2.90
N ALA A 124 13.90 -17.36 3.48
CA ALA A 124 13.33 -16.23 2.76
C ALA A 124 14.24 -15.76 1.62
N THR A 125 15.55 -15.72 1.84
CA THR A 125 16.53 -15.34 0.80
C THR A 125 16.49 -16.30 -0.39
N SER A 126 16.52 -17.61 -0.12
CA SER A 126 16.46 -18.64 -1.16
C SER A 126 15.16 -18.53 -1.97
N LEU A 127 14.02 -18.40 -1.29
CA LEU A 127 12.73 -18.27 -1.95
C LEU A 127 12.63 -17.01 -2.82
N LEU A 128 13.06 -15.86 -2.29
CA LEU A 128 13.04 -14.60 -3.03
C LEU A 128 13.96 -14.65 -4.25
N TYR A 129 15.10 -15.33 -4.14
CA TYR A 129 16.00 -15.53 -5.26
C TYR A 129 15.37 -16.41 -6.36
N GLU A 130 14.73 -17.52 -5.98
CA GLU A 130 14.06 -18.44 -6.90
C GLU A 130 12.88 -17.78 -7.64
N LEU A 131 12.11 -16.96 -6.95
CA LEU A 131 10.93 -16.29 -7.53
C LEU A 131 11.28 -15.02 -8.33
N ARG A 132 12.52 -14.52 -8.23
CA ARG A 132 12.91 -13.19 -8.70
C ARG A 132 12.55 -12.93 -10.16
N ASP A 133 12.99 -13.79 -11.07
CA ASP A 133 12.79 -13.61 -12.50
C ASP A 133 11.31 -13.73 -12.88
N LYS A 134 10.60 -14.69 -12.28
CA LYS A 134 9.14 -14.87 -12.45
C LYS A 134 8.40 -13.60 -12.02
N ILE A 135 8.79 -13.00 -10.90
CA ILE A 135 8.16 -11.78 -10.39
C ILE A 135 8.47 -10.59 -11.31
N TYR A 136 9.72 -10.43 -11.78
CA TYR A 136 10.06 -9.37 -12.74
C TYR A 136 9.26 -9.44 -14.03
N GLU A 137 9.12 -10.63 -14.62
CA GLU A 137 8.29 -10.78 -15.83
C GLU A 137 6.81 -10.51 -15.53
N SER A 138 6.29 -10.99 -14.39
CA SER A 138 4.93 -10.69 -13.99
C SER A 138 4.68 -9.20 -13.77
N ASN A 139 5.67 -8.44 -13.27
CA ASN A 139 5.56 -6.99 -13.07
C ASN A 139 5.32 -6.25 -14.39
N LYS A 140 5.94 -6.68 -15.49
CA LYS A 140 5.72 -6.07 -16.82
C LYS A 140 4.27 -6.27 -17.26
N ILE A 141 3.75 -7.50 -17.11
CA ILE A 141 2.36 -7.83 -17.46
C ILE A 141 1.37 -7.07 -16.57
N ILE A 142 1.65 -6.98 -15.26
CA ILE A 142 0.83 -6.19 -14.33
C ILE A 142 0.82 -4.72 -14.75
N LEU A 143 1.97 -4.15 -15.11
CA LEU A 143 2.05 -2.77 -15.58
C LEU A 143 1.20 -2.56 -16.83
N ASP A 144 1.29 -3.45 -17.81
CA ASP A 144 0.49 -3.37 -19.05
C ASP A 144 -1.01 -3.42 -18.77
N ILE A 145 -1.46 -4.35 -17.91
CA ILE A 145 -2.87 -4.47 -17.50
C ILE A 145 -3.32 -3.18 -16.80
N LEU A 146 -2.50 -2.65 -15.90
CA LEU A 146 -2.83 -1.44 -15.15
C LEU A 146 -2.92 -0.22 -16.06
N VAL A 147 -1.98 -0.04 -17.00
CA VAL A 147 -2.02 1.08 -17.94
C VAL A 147 -3.29 1.01 -18.79
N GLN A 148 -3.60 -0.16 -19.36
CA GLN A 148 -4.83 -0.34 -20.14
C GLN A 148 -6.10 -0.07 -19.33
N SER A 149 -6.16 -0.59 -18.10
CA SER A 149 -7.34 -0.46 -17.25
C SER A 149 -7.51 0.98 -16.76
N LEU A 150 -6.42 1.62 -16.31
CA LEU A 150 -6.43 2.95 -15.75
C LEU A 150 -6.72 4.02 -16.80
N SER A 151 -6.23 3.88 -18.04
CA SER A 151 -6.62 4.76 -19.14
C SER A 151 -8.13 4.76 -19.44
N GLY A 152 -8.86 3.71 -19.02
CA GLY A 152 -10.33 3.68 -19.09
C GLY A 152 -11.04 4.18 -17.83
N ILE A 153 -10.32 4.29 -16.70
CA ILE A 153 -10.85 4.69 -15.40
C ILE A 153 -10.58 6.18 -15.11
N THR A 154 -9.50 6.72 -15.66
CA THR A 154 -9.02 8.09 -15.46
C THR A 154 -8.98 8.86 -16.78
N GLU A 155 -8.88 10.18 -16.72
CA GLU A 155 -8.67 11.07 -17.87
C GLU A 155 -7.17 11.27 -18.20
N LEU A 156 -6.28 10.45 -17.62
CA LEU A 156 -4.84 10.55 -17.83
C LEU A 156 -4.40 9.84 -19.11
N GLU A 157 -3.42 10.43 -19.79
CA GLU A 157 -2.77 9.78 -20.93
C GLU A 157 -1.98 8.54 -20.48
N ALA A 158 -1.91 7.54 -21.35
CA ALA A 158 -1.23 6.28 -21.03
C ALA A 158 0.25 6.50 -20.64
N ASP A 159 0.94 7.44 -21.30
CA ASP A 159 2.34 7.77 -21.00
C ASP A 159 2.52 8.36 -19.59
N ASP A 160 1.55 9.17 -19.13
CA ASP A 160 1.57 9.74 -17.77
C ASP A 160 1.31 8.65 -16.72
N ILE A 161 0.39 7.73 -16.99
CA ILE A 161 0.13 6.57 -16.14
C ILE A 161 1.37 5.68 -16.04
N VAL A 162 2.00 5.34 -17.17
CA VAL A 162 3.24 4.55 -17.21
C VAL A 162 4.32 5.22 -16.37
N LYS A 163 4.52 6.53 -16.56
CA LYS A 163 5.52 7.29 -15.81
C LYS A 163 5.26 7.20 -14.31
N GLN A 164 4.04 7.49 -13.87
CA GLN A 164 3.71 7.47 -12.44
C GLN A 164 3.84 6.06 -11.85
N LEU A 165 3.34 5.02 -12.50
CA LEU A 165 3.43 3.63 -12.00
C LEU A 165 4.87 3.10 -11.96
N SER A 166 5.76 3.62 -12.80
CA SER A 166 7.17 3.20 -12.87
C SER A 166 8.06 3.89 -11.84
N GLU A 167 7.64 5.05 -11.32
CA GLU A 167 8.36 5.80 -10.30
C GLU A 167 8.13 5.22 -8.91
N ALA A 168 9.15 5.29 -8.05
CA ALA A 168 9.01 4.92 -6.65
C ALA A 168 7.96 5.81 -5.97
N PHE A 169 7.06 5.19 -5.22
CA PHE A 169 6.05 5.90 -4.45
C PHE A 169 6.71 6.87 -3.47
N THR A 170 6.31 8.14 -3.55
CA THR A 170 6.59 9.14 -2.53
C THR A 170 5.27 9.67 -2.00
N PRO A 171 5.04 9.68 -0.68
CA PRO A 171 3.86 10.33 -0.12
C PRO A 171 3.99 11.82 -0.40
N ASP A 172 3.11 12.36 -1.26
CA ASP A 172 3.09 13.77 -1.57
C ASP A 172 2.71 14.57 -0.30
N ASP A 173 3.51 15.60 0.00
CA ASP A 173 3.37 16.45 1.20
C ASP A 173 1.97 17.06 1.30
N ALA A 174 1.31 17.32 0.17
CA ALA A 174 -0.07 17.82 0.14
C ALA A 174 -1.10 16.82 0.70
N PHE A 175 -0.84 15.52 0.59
CA PHE A 175 -1.73 14.45 1.08
C PHE A 175 -1.43 14.05 2.53
N MET A 176 -0.19 14.24 3.00
CA MET A 176 0.21 13.90 4.38
C MET A 176 -0.42 14.79 5.45
N PHE A 177 -0.68 16.06 5.14
CA PHE A 177 -1.16 17.04 6.12
C PHE A 177 -2.63 17.44 5.97
N GLY A 178 -3.35 16.88 4.99
CA GLY A 178 -4.69 17.32 4.62
C GLY A 178 -4.72 18.79 4.13
N PRO A 179 -5.89 19.35 3.77
CA PRO A 179 -5.99 20.78 3.61
C PRO A 179 -5.59 21.43 4.94
N GLN A 180 -4.64 22.35 4.92
CA GLN A 180 -4.11 23.10 6.08
C GLN A 180 -5.17 23.85 6.92
N SER A 181 -6.47 23.69 6.66
CA SER A 181 -7.56 24.50 7.23
C SER A 181 -8.07 24.05 8.60
N ILE A 182 -7.46 23.06 9.27
CA ILE A 182 -7.86 22.73 10.66
C ILE A 182 -7.13 23.60 11.68
N LEU A 183 -6.01 24.22 11.31
CA LEU A 183 -5.27 25.12 12.20
C LEU A 183 -5.82 26.55 12.25
N ASP A 184 -6.65 26.95 11.28
CA ASP A 184 -7.26 28.30 11.24
C ASP A 184 -8.50 28.47 12.12
N LEU A 185 -9.05 27.39 12.71
CA LEU A 185 -10.21 27.51 13.60
C LEU A 185 -9.85 28.15 14.95
N ASN A 186 -8.57 28.18 15.32
CA ASN A 186 -8.10 28.81 16.56
C ASN A 186 -8.04 30.35 16.49
N HIS A 187 -8.23 30.96 15.32
CA HIS A 187 -8.24 32.42 15.18
C HIS A 187 -9.61 33.08 15.29
N ILE A 188 -10.70 32.31 15.33
CA ILE A 188 -12.07 32.87 15.40
C ILE A 188 -12.59 32.94 16.85
N GLN A 189 -11.99 32.21 17.80
CA GLN A 189 -12.44 32.23 19.21
C GLN A 189 -11.82 33.32 20.10
N THR A 190 -10.91 34.15 19.57
CA THR A 190 -10.23 35.19 20.37
C THR A 190 -10.88 36.58 20.31
N ILE A 191 -12.05 36.75 19.67
CA ILE A 191 -12.68 38.08 19.47
C ILE A 191 -13.95 38.33 20.33
N GLU A 192 -14.48 37.37 21.10
CA GLU A 192 -15.73 37.56 21.87
C GLU A 192 -15.64 37.68 23.39
N HIS A 193 -14.43 37.87 23.96
CA HIS A 193 -14.30 38.13 25.40
C HIS A 193 -13.46 39.37 25.72
N SER A 194 -13.95 40.52 25.25
CA SER A 194 -13.64 41.83 25.85
C SER A 194 -14.92 42.34 26.52
N LYS A 195 -15.11 41.99 27.80
CA LYS A 195 -16.00 42.74 28.70
C LYS A 195 -15.11 43.53 29.64
N GLU A 196 -15.10 44.85 29.45
CA GLU A 196 -14.50 45.84 30.35
C GLU A 196 -15.03 45.70 31.79
N PRO A 197 -14.21 45.86 32.83
CA PRO A 197 -14.69 46.17 34.16
C PRO A 197 -14.80 47.70 34.34
N LEU A 198 -16.02 48.15 34.64
CA LEU A 198 -16.32 49.51 35.11
C LEU A 198 -15.59 49.79 36.44
N SER A 199 -14.76 50.83 36.46
CA SER A 199 -14.18 51.42 37.67
C SER A 199 -15.19 52.35 38.34
N PHE A 200 -15.50 52.11 39.61
CA PHE A 200 -16.11 53.09 40.52
C PHE A 200 -15.02 53.57 41.49
N ASP A 201 -14.61 54.83 41.35
CA ASP A 201 -13.89 55.57 42.41
C ASP A 201 -14.90 56.40 43.20
N GLY A 202 -14.66 56.50 44.52
CA GLY A 202 -15.36 57.40 45.44
C GLY A 202 -14.73 58.78 45.54
#